data_AF-A0A519WD73-F1
#
_entry.id   AF-A0A519WD73-F1
#
_cell.length_a   1.000
_cell.length_b   1.000
_cell.length_c   1.000
_cell.angle_alpha   90.00
_cell.angle_beta   90.00
_cell.angle_gamma   90.00
#
_symmetry.space_group_name_H-M   'P 1'
#
loop_
_entity.id
_entity.type
_entity.pdbx_description
1 polymer ?
#
loop_
_entity_poly.entity_id
_entity_poly.type
_entity_poly.pdbx_seq_one_letter_code
_entity_poly.pdbx_strand_id
1 'polypeptide(L)' 'MLVKHANQDILVIGHNGINRLYMAHKLGMEIKNYRRIVQDNSAITLFTLDNNGEFSLKLLNSKM' A
#
# COMPACT_ATOMS: atom_id res chain seq x y z
N MET A 1 -12.22 -10.48 -5.26
CA MET A 1 -12.50 -9.38 -4.32
C MET A 1 -12.44 -8.03 -5.02
N LEU A 2 -11.35 -7.67 -5.72
CA LEU A 2 -11.21 -6.36 -6.39
C LEU A 2 -12.28 -6.06 -7.46
N VAL A 3 -12.65 -7.04 -8.29
CA VAL A 3 -13.73 -6.87 -9.30
C VAL A 3 -15.08 -6.50 -8.67
N LYS A 4 -15.35 -6.99 -7.45
CA LYS A 4 -16.59 -6.67 -6.72
C LYS A 4 -16.63 -5.21 -6.24
N HIS A 5 -15.47 -4.59 -6.06
CA HIS A 5 -15.31 -3.23 -5.55
C HIS A 5 -14.71 -2.30 -6.62
N ALA A 6 -15.02 -2.55 -7.90
CA ALA A 6 -14.58 -1.68 -8.99
C ALA A 6 -15.08 -0.24 -8.75
N ASN A 7 -14.18 0.74 -8.95
CA ASN A 7 -14.44 2.16 -8.74
C ASN A 7 -14.84 2.56 -7.31
N GLN A 8 -14.48 1.76 -6.30
CA GLN A 8 -14.68 2.09 -4.88
C GLN A 8 -13.34 2.21 -4.15
N ASP A 9 -13.35 2.99 -3.07
CA ASP A 9 -12.23 3.02 -2.13
C ASP A 9 -12.28 1.80 -1.20
N ILE A 10 -11.13 1.17 -1.00
CA ILE A 10 -10.98 -0.01 -0.15
C ILE A 10 -10.03 0.33 1.01
N LEU A 11 -10.53 0.23 2.24
CA LEU A 11 -9.70 0.32 3.43
C LEU A 11 -9.14 -1.06 3.77
N VAL A 12 -7.81 -1.17 3.83
CA VAL A 12 -7.10 -2.37 4.27
C VAL A 12 -6.51 -2.11 5.65
N ILE A 13 -6.98 -2.87 6.66
CA ILE A 13 -6.40 -2.85 8.01
C ILE A 13 -5.44 -4.04 8.13
N GLY A 14 -4.17 -3.75 8.35
CA GLY A 14 -3.12 -4.74 8.47
C GLY A 14 -1.94 -4.20 9.26
N HIS A 15 -1.03 -5.10 9.64
CA HIS A 15 0.19 -4.72 10.37
C HIS A 15 1.25 -4.14 9.43
N ASN A 16 2.11 -3.31 10.01
CA ASN A 16 3.29 -2.74 9.34
C ASN A 16 4.06 -3.74 8.48
N GLY A 17 4.29 -4.96 8.97
CA GLY A 17 5.05 -5.97 8.24
C GLY A 17 4.46 -6.33 6.88
N ILE A 18 3.14 -6.62 6.83
CA ILE A 18 2.49 -7.07 5.60
C ILE A 18 2.29 -5.93 4.62
N ASN A 19 1.92 -4.76 5.11
CA ASN A 19 1.71 -3.57 4.28
C ASN A 19 3.03 -3.12 3.61
N ARG A 20 4.13 -3.10 4.37
CA ARG A 20 5.46 -2.78 3.84
C ARG A 20 5.93 -3.79 2.81
N LEU A 21 5.68 -5.08 3.06
CA LEU A 21 6.01 -6.14 2.11
C LEU A 21 5.26 -5.96 0.79
N TYR A 22 3.95 -5.70 0.87
CA TYR A 22 3.11 -5.46 -0.30
C TYR A 22 3.58 -4.26 -1.11
N MET A 23 3.82 -3.12 -0.45
CA MET A 23 4.29 -1.90 -1.12
C MET A 23 5.66 -2.11 -1.76
N ALA A 24 6.60 -2.74 -1.05
CA ALA A 24 7.93 -3.02 -1.59
C ALA A 24 7.87 -3.91 -2.84
N HIS A 25 7.05 -4.97 -2.81
CA HIS A 25 6.82 -5.82 -3.98
C HIS A 25 6.23 -5.03 -5.15
N LYS A 26 5.19 -4.21 -4.90
CA LYS A 26 4.53 -3.39 -5.91
C LYS A 26 5.43 -2.29 -6.50
N LEU A 27 6.40 -1.80 -5.73
CA LEU A 27 7.40 -0.83 -6.16
C LEU A 27 8.63 -1.48 -6.83
N GLY A 28 8.61 -2.79 -7.08
CA GLY A 28 9.72 -3.51 -7.71
C GLY A 28 10.98 -3.58 -6.85
N MET A 29 10.85 -3.34 -5.54
CA MET A 29 11.98 -3.41 -4.61
C MET A 29 12.32 -4.88 -4.32
N GLU A 30 13.61 -5.18 -4.16
CA GLU A 30 14.01 -6.47 -3.59
C GLU A 30 13.38 -6.68 -2.21
N ILE A 31 12.90 -7.90 -1.94
CA ILE A 31 12.18 -8.23 -0.69
C ILE A 31 12.96 -7.83 0.56
N LYS A 32 14.29 -7.99 0.56
CA LYS A 32 15.17 -7.59 1.69
C LYS A 32 15.03 -6.11 2.09
N ASN A 33 14.54 -5.27 1.19
CA ASN A 33 14.38 -3.84 1.37
C ASN A 33 13.01 -3.43 1.92
N TYR A 34 12.06 -4.34 2.18
CA TYR A 34 10.71 -3.97 2.62
C TYR A 34 10.69 -3.14 3.92
N ARG A 35 11.67 -3.35 4.81
CA ARG A 35 11.83 -2.58 6.05
C ARG A 35 12.29 -1.13 5.84
N ARG A 36 12.73 -0.76 4.63
CA ARG A 36 13.08 0.63 4.29
C ARG A 36 11.86 1.54 4.14
N ILE A 37 10.67 0.95 3.97
CA ILE A 37 9.41 1.69 4.05
C ILE A 37 8.97 1.72 5.51
N VAL A 38 8.84 2.92 6.09
CA VAL A 38 8.38 3.11 7.46
C VAL A 38 6.89 3.43 7.42
N GLN A 39 6.09 2.60 8.11
CA GLN A 39 4.71 2.91 8.42
C GLN A 39 4.56 3.20 9.91
N ASP A 40 4.03 4.38 10.21
CA ASP A 40 3.74 4.81 11.56
C ASP A 40 2.43 4.20 12.04
N ASN A 41 2.36 3.90 13.33
CA ASN A 41 1.14 3.37 13.92
C ASN A 41 0.01 4.41 13.81
N SER A 42 -1.19 3.93 13.49
CA SER A 42 -2.40 4.77 13.36
C SER A 42 -2.32 5.87 12.29
N ALA A 43 -1.38 5.78 11.35
CA ALA A 43 -1.29 6.69 10.21
C ALA A 43 -1.87 6.05 8.94
N ILE A 44 -2.38 6.87 8.04
CA ILE A 44 -2.98 6.41 6.77
C ILE A 44 -1.92 6.38 5.67
N THR A 45 -1.90 5.31 4.89
CA THR A 45 -1.14 5.20 3.65
C THR A 45 -2.12 5.04 2.50
N LEU A 46 -2.03 5.91 1.50
CA LEU A 46 -2.93 5.93 0.35
C LEU A 46 -2.16 5.60 -0.92
N PHE A 47 -2.68 4.66 -1.69
CA PHE A 47 -2.17 4.33 -3.01
C PHE A 47 -3.34 4.03 -3.96
N THR A 48 -3.06 4.14 -5.25
CA THR A 48 -3.98 3.74 -6.31
C THR A 48 -3.41 2.57 -7.10
N LEU A 49 -4.31 1.76 -7.66
CA LEU A 49 -4.00 0.74 -8.66
C LEU A 49 -4.72 1.11 -9.94
N ASP A 50 -4.02 1.12 -11.07
CA ASP A 50 -4.65 1.29 -12.38
C ASP A 50 -5.31 -0.03 -12.86
N ASN A 51 -5.84 -0.03 -14.08
CA ASN A 51 -6.47 -1.21 -14.68
C ASN A 51 -5.50 -2.39 -14.89
N ASN A 52 -4.19 -2.14 -14.94
CA ASN A 52 -3.14 -3.14 -15.05
C ASN A 52 -2.58 -3.55 -13.68
N GLY A 53 -3.08 -2.94 -12.59
CA GLY A 53 -2.59 -3.14 -11.23
C GLY A 53 -1.26 -2.45 -10.96
N GLU A 54 -0.89 -1.45 -11.76
CA GLU A 54 0.25 -0.57 -11.55
C GLU A 54 0.02 0.29 -10.30
N PHE A 55 1.01 0.30 -9.41
CA PHE A 55 0.90 0.91 -8.09
C PHE A 55 1.44 2.33 -8.10
N SER A 56 0.65 3.27 -7.59
CA SER A 56 1.08 4.65 -7.34
C SER A 56 0.86 5.02 -5.89
N LEU A 57 1.95 5.20 -5.13
CA LEU A 57 1.89 5.72 -3.77
C LEU A 57 1.52 7.21 -3.81
N LYS A 58 0.43 7.58 -3.14
CA LYS A 58 -0.03 8.97 -3.05
C LYS A 58 0.40 9.62 -1.74
N LEU A 59 0.26 8.88 -0.64
CA LEU A 59 0.60 9.34 0.71
C LEU A 59 1.21 8.21 1.52
N LEU A 60 2.20 8.53 2.34
CA LEU A 60 2.80 7.63 3.33
C LEU A 60 2.77 8.32 4.69
N ASN A 61 2.28 7.62 5.72
CA ASN A 61 2.12 8.14 7.09
C ASN A 61 1.35 9.46 7.16
N SER A 62 0.28 9.56 6.37
CA SER A 62 -0.61 10.72 6.43
C SER A 62 -1.33 10.79 7.78
N LYS A 63 -1.43 12.01 8.31
CA LYS A 63 -2.26 12.37 9.46
C LYS A 63 -3.59 13.04 9.07
N MET A 64 -3.91 13.02 7.77
CA MET A 64 -5.15 13.57 7.21
C MET A 64 -6.37 12.89 7.81
#